data_AF-A0A9P0DUL3-F1
#
_entry.id   AF-A0A9P0DUL3-F1
#
_cell.length_a   1.000
_cell.length_b   1.000
_cell.length_c   1.000
_cell.angle_alpha   90.00
_cell.angle_beta   90.00
_cell.angle_gamma   90.00
#
_symmetry.space_group_name_H-M   'P 1'
#
loop_
_entity.id
_entity.type
_entity.pdbx_description
1 polymer ?
#
loop_
_entity_poly.entity_id
_entity_poly.type
_entity_poly.pdbx_seq_one_letter_code
_entity_poly.pdbx_strand_id
1 'polypeptide(L)'
;MNSSNMLSAQKVKLHGMTSTKWTTKDKITQYKGLINLYTRDKKIIEMDNIIARKKQVKEVKNLQKEIENNRKTLDNAIRGDKQKLRNTLAEHRQMQLAFQNAQPQKVVDMVHQANFTQRKTRDILKYRMKLKSESLIELKLKCSAFEDRIQYEDMSWQTMLPCERQAHLITGKVQDAILKKEAAIYIRNAYKEMIAIMKKDALYFDAILISIKNDGLSQGKCMINATKMGQLGTEYLDDRRQEFQFLDKIVKRDMISRKKDLAQVQQNVENFSDNLKNLLRRDSDINMGRVTIQESESYAELNRDIEAIERTLSMLKNSIFTQTIESIYPCIKEQLRQRDRLASLVEKCEKNRDDLLKKDNHAEVMKSQLENSMIETTSQYNNKKQEFLSNIRDEENRSKETQELITNRYDLLARVRLSLRHLQYISRLLNNYKKSMTIMFKKIEETSEVSKPEDDEIEATKIIPELIAKFSKLATGAKEILSGSTMEEGYRMFESMMRERSNFVQVDTKISEESLIETVFADAHVLTRDDIKKQSAELVAANQNVDDFKPVASSKKKKFRFKK
;
A
#
# COMPACT_ATOMS: atom_id res chain seq x y z
N MET A 1 -73.69 35.16 21.53
CA MET A 1 -74.85 34.34 21.96
C MET A 1 -75.90 35.28 22.50
N ASN A 2 -77.05 35.34 21.83
CA ASN A 2 -78.20 36.12 22.28
C ASN A 2 -78.70 35.57 23.62
N SER A 3 -78.62 36.38 24.67
CA SER A 3 -79.30 36.14 25.93
C SER A 3 -80.81 36.29 25.72
N SER A 4 -81.41 35.25 25.14
CA SER A 4 -82.83 35.15 24.87
C SER A 4 -83.59 35.13 26.19
N ASN A 5 -84.15 36.27 26.59
CA ASN A 5 -84.90 36.42 27.83
C ASN A 5 -86.20 35.59 27.76
N MET A 6 -86.23 34.41 28.38
CA MET A 6 -87.38 33.49 28.36
C MET A 6 -88.59 33.98 29.18
N LEU A 7 -88.42 35.03 29.97
CA LEU A 7 -89.52 35.75 30.64
C LEU A 7 -90.14 36.83 29.74
N SER A 8 -89.72 36.95 28.47
CA SER A 8 -90.40 37.82 27.52
C SER A 8 -91.87 37.37 27.34
N ALA A 9 -92.78 38.35 27.31
CA ALA A 9 -94.23 38.13 27.31
C ALA A 9 -94.71 37.15 26.21
N GLN A 10 -93.96 37.01 25.13
CA GLN A 10 -94.22 36.09 24.02
C GLN A 10 -94.05 34.61 24.39
N LYS A 11 -93.07 34.26 25.23
CA LYS A 11 -92.81 32.86 25.61
C LYS A 11 -93.61 32.41 26.84
N VAL A 12 -94.11 33.34 27.64
CA VAL A 12 -95.07 33.07 28.73
C VAL A 12 -96.38 32.46 28.20
N LYS A 13 -96.81 32.84 26.99
CA LYS A 13 -97.95 32.21 26.29
C LYS A 13 -97.69 30.74 25.92
N LEU A 14 -96.45 30.40 25.56
CA LEU A 14 -96.05 29.06 25.12
C LEU A 14 -96.07 28.02 26.27
N HIS A 15 -95.96 28.48 27.52
CA HIS A 15 -96.02 27.63 28.72
C HIS A 15 -97.43 27.50 29.33
N GLY A 16 -98.48 28.00 28.66
CA GLY A 16 -99.88 27.73 29.02
C GLY A 16 -100.41 28.40 30.30
N MET A 17 -99.72 29.42 30.84
CA MET A 17 -100.03 30.02 32.15
C MET A 17 -101.13 31.11 32.13
N THR A 18 -102.04 31.10 31.15
CA THR A 18 -103.10 32.13 30.99
C THR A 18 -104.49 31.70 31.48
N SER A 19 -104.65 30.47 31.98
CA SER A 19 -105.95 29.97 32.46
C SER A 19 -106.38 30.65 33.77
N THR A 20 -107.65 31.10 33.83
CA THR A 20 -108.26 31.79 34.98
C THR A 20 -108.51 30.87 36.19
N LYS A 21 -108.40 29.54 36.03
CA LYS A 21 -108.55 28.54 37.09
C LYS A 21 -107.31 28.35 37.97
N TRP A 22 -106.21 29.03 37.65
CA TRP A 22 -104.95 28.87 38.36
C TRP A 22 -104.87 29.84 39.54
N THR A 23 -104.76 29.29 40.75
CA THR A 23 -104.54 30.05 41.97
C THR A 23 -103.20 30.78 41.92
N THR A 24 -103.12 31.97 42.54
CA THR A 24 -101.89 32.78 42.58
C THR A 24 -100.69 32.01 43.14
N LYS A 25 -100.95 31.08 44.08
CA LYS A 25 -99.95 30.18 44.67
C LYS A 25 -99.37 29.17 43.65
N ASP A 26 -100.18 28.66 42.74
CA ASP A 26 -99.74 27.69 41.72
C ASP A 26 -98.92 28.38 40.63
N LYS A 27 -99.32 29.59 40.22
CA LYS A 27 -98.52 30.43 39.29
C LYS A 27 -97.14 30.73 39.87
N ILE A 28 -97.07 31.13 41.14
CA ILE A 28 -95.79 31.38 41.83
C ILE A 28 -94.94 30.11 41.89
N THR A 29 -95.54 28.94 42.13
CA THR A 29 -94.82 27.66 42.19
C THR A 29 -94.25 27.26 40.84
N GLN A 30 -95.00 27.46 39.76
CA GLN A 30 -94.55 27.20 38.38
C GLN A 30 -93.48 28.20 37.93
N TYR A 31 -93.60 29.49 38.25
CA TYR A 31 -92.53 30.46 38.00
C TYR A 31 -91.24 30.13 38.77
N LYS A 32 -91.36 29.69 40.04
CA LYS A 32 -90.21 29.19 40.81
C LYS A 32 -89.59 27.95 40.14
N GLY A 33 -90.40 27.03 39.63
CA GLY A 33 -89.95 25.86 38.86
C GLY A 33 -89.19 26.26 37.59
N LEU A 34 -89.73 27.21 36.81
CA LEU A 34 -89.12 27.71 35.58
C LEU A 34 -87.80 28.44 35.86
N ILE A 35 -87.73 29.26 36.92
CA ILE A 35 -86.51 29.93 37.37
C ILE A 35 -85.46 28.90 37.82
N ASN A 36 -85.88 27.85 38.54
CA ASN A 36 -84.98 26.77 38.95
C ASN A 36 -84.46 25.96 37.75
N LEU A 37 -85.28 25.74 36.73
CA LEU A 37 -84.84 25.10 35.49
C LEU A 37 -83.84 25.98 34.73
N TYR A 38 -84.14 27.28 34.58
CA TYR A 38 -83.25 28.23 33.92
C TYR A 38 -81.91 28.38 34.64
N THR A 39 -81.91 28.43 35.98
CA THR A 39 -80.67 28.49 36.75
C THR A 39 -79.83 27.22 36.64
N ARG A 40 -80.47 26.04 36.48
CA ARG A 40 -79.75 24.80 36.13
C ARG A 40 -79.21 24.84 34.70
N ASP A 41 -80.02 25.21 33.71
CA ASP A 41 -79.61 25.29 32.31
C ASP A 41 -78.48 26.29 32.11
N LYS A 42 -78.54 27.45 32.79
CA LYS A 42 -77.46 28.44 32.79
C LYS A 42 -76.17 27.86 33.37
N LYS A 43 -76.24 27.11 34.48
CA LYS A 43 -75.07 26.42 35.06
C LYS A 43 -74.50 25.36 34.10
N ILE A 44 -75.36 24.61 33.40
CA ILE A 44 -74.94 23.62 32.41
C ILE A 44 -74.22 24.32 31.25
N ILE A 45 -74.80 25.37 30.68
CA ILE A 45 -74.19 26.16 29.59
C ILE A 45 -72.86 26.79 30.04
N GLU A 46 -72.77 27.29 31.27
CA GLU A 46 -71.51 27.80 31.84
C GLU A 46 -70.46 26.69 31.97
N MET A 47 -70.83 25.50 32.46
CA MET A 47 -69.93 24.34 32.53
C MET A 47 -69.49 23.88 31.14
N ASP A 48 -70.40 23.78 30.17
CA ASP A 48 -70.09 23.41 28.78
C ASP A 48 -69.14 24.42 28.13
N ASN A 49 -69.33 25.71 28.38
CA ASN A 49 -68.41 26.76 27.92
C ASN A 49 -67.02 26.63 28.56
N ILE A 50 -66.93 26.28 29.85
CA ILE A 50 -65.66 26.04 30.53
C ILE A 50 -64.97 24.80 29.94
N ILE A 51 -65.71 23.72 29.69
CA ILE A 51 -65.19 22.49 29.09
C ILE A 51 -64.71 22.77 27.65
N ALA A 52 -65.48 23.48 26.85
CA ALA A 52 -65.13 23.89 25.50
C ALA A 52 -63.85 24.75 25.47
N ARG A 53 -63.74 25.75 26.36
CA ARG A 53 -62.51 26.55 26.52
C ARG A 53 -61.31 25.70 26.91
N LYS A 54 -61.46 24.78 27.88
CA LYS A 54 -60.38 23.87 28.30
C LYS A 54 -59.93 22.97 27.14
N LYS A 55 -60.86 22.49 26.32
CA LYS A 55 -60.57 21.69 25.12
C LYS A 55 -59.79 22.51 24.09
N GLN A 56 -60.25 23.73 23.78
CA GLN A 56 -59.56 24.64 22.85
C GLN A 56 -58.14 24.99 23.32
N VAL A 57 -57.94 25.27 24.61
CA VAL A 57 -56.59 25.55 25.16
C VAL A 57 -55.67 24.33 25.03
N LYS A 58 -56.18 23.11 25.24
CA LYS A 58 -55.40 21.89 25.01
C LYS A 58 -55.04 21.71 23.54
N GLU A 59 -55.98 21.94 22.63
CA GLU A 59 -55.75 21.88 21.19
C GLU A 59 -54.70 22.91 20.75
N VAL A 60 -54.77 24.16 21.22
CA VAL A 60 -53.76 25.18 20.93
C VAL A 60 -52.37 24.77 21.44
N LYS A 61 -52.26 24.22 22.66
CA LYS A 61 -50.98 23.72 23.19
C LYS A 61 -50.44 22.53 22.38
N ASN A 62 -51.31 21.64 21.92
CA ASN A 62 -50.93 20.51 21.08
C ASN A 62 -50.42 21.01 19.72
N LEU A 63 -51.13 21.94 19.08
CA LEU A 63 -50.71 22.57 17.84
C LEU A 63 -49.37 23.30 17.99
N GLN A 64 -49.15 24.02 19.10
CA GLN A 64 -47.85 24.65 19.38
C GLN A 64 -46.71 23.62 19.47
N LYS A 65 -46.93 22.51 20.19
CA LYS A 65 -45.95 21.40 20.26
C LYS A 65 -45.70 20.77 18.90
N GLU A 66 -46.75 20.61 18.10
CA GLU A 66 -46.66 20.03 16.77
C GLU A 66 -45.88 20.97 15.82
N ILE A 67 -46.14 22.28 15.87
CA ILE A 67 -45.36 23.29 15.14
C ILE A 67 -43.89 23.29 15.57
N GLU A 68 -43.61 23.20 16.88
CA GLU A 68 -42.24 23.11 17.42
C GLU A 68 -41.51 21.85 16.90
N ASN A 69 -42.20 20.70 16.91
CA ASN A 69 -41.67 19.45 16.40
C ASN A 69 -41.46 19.51 14.88
N ASN A 70 -42.41 20.08 14.14
CA ASN A 70 -42.32 20.27 12.70
C ASN A 70 -41.19 21.24 12.31
N ARG A 71 -40.93 22.27 13.12
CA ARG A 71 -39.77 23.15 12.96
C ARG A 71 -38.45 22.40 13.19
N LYS A 72 -38.38 21.53 14.18
CA LYS A 72 -37.19 20.70 14.45
C LYS A 72 -36.95 19.67 13.34
N THR A 73 -37.98 18.99 12.86
CA THR A 73 -37.86 18.06 11.72
C THR A 73 -37.48 18.79 10.44
N LEU A 74 -38.02 19.99 10.20
CA LEU A 74 -37.62 20.83 9.08
C LEU A 74 -36.16 21.30 9.19
N ASP A 75 -35.70 21.75 10.36
CA ASP A 75 -34.29 22.13 10.57
C ASP A 75 -33.36 20.91 10.35
N ASN A 76 -33.77 19.72 10.80
CA ASN A 76 -33.04 18.48 10.54
C ASN A 76 -33.04 18.09 9.06
N ALA A 77 -34.12 18.34 8.31
CA ALA A 77 -34.19 18.07 6.88
C ALA A 77 -33.31 19.05 6.07
N ILE A 78 -33.28 20.33 6.46
CA ILE A 78 -32.49 21.36 5.78
C ILE A 78 -31.01 21.25 6.13
N ARG A 79 -30.68 21.17 7.43
CA ARG A 79 -29.29 21.24 7.93
C ARG A 79 -28.68 19.89 8.24
N GLY A 80 -29.44 18.79 8.15
CA GLY A 80 -29.01 17.46 8.55
C GLY A 80 -29.08 17.23 10.07
N ASP A 81 -29.02 15.97 10.47
CA ASP A 81 -29.10 15.55 11.87
C ASP A 81 -27.77 15.83 12.61
N LYS A 82 -27.76 16.92 13.37
CA LYS A 82 -26.61 17.38 14.17
C LYS A 82 -26.20 16.35 15.24
N GLN A 83 -27.16 15.61 15.80
CA GLN A 83 -26.88 14.63 16.84
C GLN A 83 -26.17 13.41 16.25
N LYS A 84 -26.57 12.96 15.06
CA LYS A 84 -25.86 11.90 14.33
C LYS A 84 -24.43 12.31 13.98
N LEU A 85 -24.23 13.54 13.47
CA LEU A 85 -22.89 14.06 13.17
C LEU A 85 -21.99 14.11 14.41
N ARG A 86 -22.55 14.49 15.56
CA ARG A 86 -21.83 14.51 16.84
C ARG A 86 -21.44 13.11 17.29
N ASN A 87 -22.31 12.12 17.09
CA ASN A 87 -22.05 10.72 17.44
C ASN A 87 -21.01 10.08 16.50
N THR A 88 -21.03 10.39 15.20
CA THR A 88 -20.04 9.83 14.25
C THR A 88 -18.64 10.40 14.46
N LEU A 89 -18.54 11.67 14.90
CA LEU A 89 -17.26 12.31 15.23
C LEU A 89 -16.83 12.11 16.69
N ALA A 90 -17.46 11.19 17.42
CA ALA A 90 -17.20 11.00 18.86
C ALA A 90 -15.75 10.60 19.17
N GLU A 91 -15.12 9.82 18.29
CA GLU A 91 -13.72 9.38 18.45
C GLU A 91 -12.71 10.52 18.19
N HIS A 92 -13.10 11.53 17.42
CA HIS A 92 -12.24 12.63 17.01
C HIS A 92 -12.71 13.96 17.58
N ARG A 93 -12.42 14.18 18.87
CA ARG A 93 -12.84 15.38 19.63
C ARG A 93 -12.49 16.70 18.95
N GLN A 94 -11.32 16.79 18.29
CA GLN A 94 -10.90 17.99 17.57
C GLN A 94 -11.81 18.28 16.36
N MET A 95 -12.15 17.25 15.57
CA MET A 95 -13.09 17.40 14.45
C MET A 95 -14.51 17.69 14.95
N GLN A 96 -14.92 17.06 16.05
CA GLN A 96 -16.22 17.32 16.66
C GLN A 96 -16.39 18.78 17.08
N LEU A 97 -15.36 19.38 17.68
CA LEU A 97 -15.35 20.80 18.05
C LEU A 97 -15.31 21.72 16.82
N ALA A 98 -14.50 21.39 15.82
CA ALA A 98 -14.38 22.19 14.59
C ALA A 98 -15.67 22.21 13.75
N PHE A 99 -16.48 21.14 13.83
CA PHE A 99 -17.63 20.92 12.95
C PHE A 99 -18.99 20.90 13.66
N GLN A 100 -19.06 21.28 14.94
CA GLN A 100 -20.26 21.15 15.78
C GLN A 100 -21.53 21.80 15.19
N ASN A 101 -21.38 22.92 14.47
CA ASN A 101 -22.50 23.67 13.88
C ASN A 101 -22.49 23.66 12.35
N ALA A 102 -21.60 22.89 11.73
CA ALA A 102 -21.48 22.81 10.28
C ALA A 102 -22.47 21.80 9.70
N GLN A 103 -22.94 22.06 8.48
CA GLN A 103 -23.83 21.16 7.75
C GLN A 103 -23.04 19.88 7.37
N PRO A 104 -23.61 18.67 7.49
CA PRO A 104 -22.89 17.42 7.25
C PRO A 104 -22.17 17.35 5.90
N GLN A 105 -22.78 17.87 4.84
CA GLN A 105 -22.16 17.92 3.51
C GLN A 105 -20.86 18.71 3.51
N LYS A 106 -20.87 19.91 4.13
CA LYS A 106 -19.68 20.76 4.24
C LYS A 106 -18.59 20.12 5.10
N VAL A 107 -18.97 19.36 6.13
CA VAL A 107 -18.03 18.61 6.96
C VAL A 107 -17.35 17.52 6.14
N VAL A 108 -18.11 16.77 5.34
CA VAL A 108 -17.58 15.74 4.44
C VAL A 108 -16.60 16.35 3.45
N ASP A 109 -16.95 17.47 2.81
CA ASP A 109 -16.07 18.16 1.86
C ASP A 109 -14.78 18.66 2.52
N MET A 110 -14.88 19.23 3.72
CA MET A 110 -13.70 19.70 4.48
C MET A 110 -12.81 18.55 4.93
N VAL A 111 -13.38 17.44 5.37
CA VAL A 111 -12.62 16.23 5.75
C VAL A 111 -11.94 15.63 4.52
N HIS A 112 -12.62 15.57 3.37
CA HIS A 112 -12.01 15.15 2.11
C HIS A 112 -10.86 16.07 1.69
N GLN A 113 -11.02 17.38 1.81
CA GLN A 113 -9.97 18.35 1.50
C GLN A 113 -8.77 18.23 2.45
N ALA A 114 -9.00 18.04 3.75
CA ALA A 114 -7.95 17.81 4.73
C ALA A 114 -7.19 16.51 4.43
N ASN A 115 -7.92 15.42 4.15
CA ASN A 115 -7.33 14.13 3.77
C ASN A 115 -6.53 14.23 2.48
N PHE A 116 -7.04 14.95 1.46
CA PHE A 116 -6.31 15.19 0.22
C PHE A 116 -5.00 15.94 0.47
N THR A 117 -5.03 16.97 1.31
CA THR A 117 -3.84 17.75 1.68
C THR A 117 -2.82 16.89 2.41
N GLN A 118 -3.25 16.11 3.40
CA GLN A 118 -2.39 15.17 4.12
C GLN A 118 -1.81 14.08 3.22
N ARG A 119 -2.59 13.59 2.25
CA ARG A 119 -2.13 12.62 1.27
C ARG A 119 -1.06 13.23 0.35
N LYS A 120 -1.30 14.44 -0.15
CA LYS A 120 -0.34 15.19 -0.97
C LYS A 120 0.98 15.43 -0.20
N THR A 121 0.92 15.88 1.06
CA THR A 121 2.13 16.08 1.86
C THR A 121 2.87 14.77 2.13
N ARG A 122 2.15 13.68 2.42
CA ARG A 122 2.74 12.35 2.54
C ARG A 122 3.44 11.90 1.26
N ASP A 123 2.84 12.14 0.10
CA ASP A 123 3.41 11.73 -1.18
C ASP A 123 4.67 12.57 -1.52
N ILE A 124 4.67 13.88 -1.21
CA ILE A 124 5.87 14.73 -1.28
C ILE A 124 6.99 14.20 -0.37
N LEU A 125 6.66 13.83 0.87
CA LEU A 125 7.63 13.28 1.82
C LEU A 125 8.19 11.94 1.34
N LYS A 126 7.36 11.05 0.79
CA LYS A 126 7.80 9.79 0.18
C LYS A 126 8.76 10.03 -0.98
N TYR A 127 8.46 10.98 -1.85
CA TYR A 127 9.35 11.32 -2.96
C TYR A 127 10.69 11.89 -2.46
N ARG A 128 10.68 12.80 -1.49
CA ARG A 128 11.92 13.32 -0.86
C ARG A 128 12.73 12.21 -0.19
N MET A 129 12.06 11.28 0.48
CA MET A 129 12.71 10.11 1.08
C MET A 129 13.38 9.25 0.01
N LYS A 130 12.70 8.98 -1.11
CA LYS A 130 13.26 8.25 -2.25
C LYS A 130 14.52 8.93 -2.81
N LEU A 131 14.48 10.24 -3.07
CA LEU A 131 15.65 11.00 -3.54
C LEU A 131 16.82 10.92 -2.55
N LYS A 132 16.55 11.05 -1.25
CA LYS A 132 17.59 10.89 -0.22
C LYS A 132 18.15 9.47 -0.17
N SER A 133 17.32 8.45 -0.36
CA SER A 133 17.77 7.06 -0.44
C SER A 133 18.64 6.82 -1.67
N GLU A 134 18.28 7.36 -2.83
CA GLU A 134 19.09 7.29 -4.05
C GLU A 134 20.45 7.99 -3.86
N SER A 135 20.45 9.19 -3.28
CA SER A 135 21.69 9.92 -2.95
C SER A 135 22.56 9.14 -1.95
N LEU A 136 21.96 8.48 -0.96
CA LEU A 136 22.68 7.65 -0.01
C LEU A 136 23.28 6.40 -0.68
N ILE A 137 22.56 5.79 -1.63
CA ILE A 137 23.10 4.67 -2.42
C ILE A 137 24.28 5.14 -3.27
N GLU A 138 24.15 6.29 -3.95
CA GLU A 138 25.24 6.86 -4.75
C GLU A 138 26.47 7.18 -3.91
N LEU A 139 26.29 7.79 -2.73
CA LEU A 139 27.40 8.03 -1.80
C LEU A 139 28.04 6.73 -1.35
N LYS A 140 27.26 5.70 -1.02
CA LYS A 140 27.81 4.39 -0.63
C LYS A 140 28.59 3.73 -1.76
N LEU A 141 28.12 3.85 -3.00
CA LEU A 141 28.85 3.36 -4.17
C LEU A 141 30.17 4.12 -4.36
N LYS A 142 30.19 5.44 -4.18
CA LYS A 142 31.42 6.25 -4.22
C LYS A 142 32.38 5.86 -3.09
N CYS A 143 31.89 5.68 -1.86
CA CYS A 143 32.72 5.19 -0.76
C CYS A 143 33.31 3.82 -1.07
N SER A 144 32.50 2.88 -1.56
CA SER A 144 32.97 1.55 -1.98
C SER A 144 34.03 1.65 -3.08
N ALA A 145 33.85 2.52 -4.07
CA ALA A 145 34.83 2.72 -5.13
C ALA A 145 36.16 3.31 -4.62
N PHE A 146 36.10 4.20 -3.62
CA PHE A 146 37.30 4.72 -2.95
C PHE A 146 37.97 3.66 -2.09
N GLU A 147 37.21 2.86 -1.36
CA GLU A 147 37.73 1.71 -0.62
C GLU A 147 38.40 0.70 -1.56
N ASP A 148 37.78 0.39 -2.70
CA ASP A 148 38.33 -0.49 -3.73
C ASP A 148 39.61 0.10 -4.35
N ARG A 149 39.64 1.40 -4.64
CA ARG A 149 40.85 2.08 -5.14
C ARG A 149 42.00 2.01 -4.13
N ILE A 150 41.73 2.21 -2.84
CA ILE A 150 42.73 2.06 -1.76
C ILE A 150 43.18 0.59 -1.65
N GLN A 151 42.25 -0.37 -1.71
CA GLN A 151 42.55 -1.79 -1.53
C GLN A 151 43.25 -2.42 -2.74
N TYR A 152 42.98 -1.96 -3.97
CA TYR A 152 43.44 -2.61 -5.21
C TYR A 152 44.38 -1.78 -6.07
N GLU A 153 44.24 -0.44 -6.14
CA GLU A 153 45.11 0.41 -6.97
C GLU A 153 46.35 0.92 -6.19
N ASP A 154 46.17 1.40 -4.95
CA ASP A 154 47.29 1.89 -4.12
C ASP A 154 48.02 0.79 -3.33
N MET A 155 47.37 -0.36 -3.12
CA MET A 155 47.92 -1.56 -2.47
C MET A 155 48.11 -2.74 -3.44
N SER A 156 48.69 -2.49 -4.62
CA SER A 156 49.17 -3.61 -5.44
C SER A 156 50.01 -4.57 -4.59
N TRP A 157 49.84 -5.89 -4.75
CA TRP A 157 50.51 -6.95 -3.95
C TRP A 157 52.05 -6.82 -3.90
N GLN A 158 52.60 -6.03 -4.83
CA GLN A 158 54.01 -5.69 -4.98
C GLN A 158 54.47 -4.55 -4.04
N THR A 159 53.57 -3.65 -3.63
CA THR A 159 53.84 -2.49 -2.76
C THR A 159 53.64 -2.81 -1.26
N MET A 160 52.91 -3.88 -0.93
CA MET A 160 52.62 -4.27 0.46
C MET A 160 53.79 -4.93 1.18
N LEU A 161 53.97 -4.55 2.44
CA LEU A 161 54.94 -5.16 3.35
C LEU A 161 54.56 -6.64 3.60
N PRO A 162 55.53 -7.54 3.79
CA PRO A 162 55.26 -8.96 4.03
C PRO A 162 54.34 -9.24 5.23
N CYS A 163 54.42 -8.43 6.29
CA CYS A 163 53.56 -8.54 7.47
C CYS A 163 52.09 -8.20 7.17
N GLU A 164 51.84 -7.19 6.33
CA GLU A 164 50.49 -6.79 5.92
C GLU A 164 49.84 -7.85 5.05
N ARG A 165 50.59 -8.47 4.13
CA ARG A 165 50.10 -9.61 3.34
C ARG A 165 49.64 -10.78 4.21
N GLN A 166 50.38 -11.08 5.27
CA GLN A 166 50.00 -12.14 6.20
C GLN A 166 48.76 -11.76 7.03
N ALA A 167 48.64 -10.49 7.42
CA ALA A 167 47.44 -9.98 8.09
C ALA A 167 46.20 -10.03 7.18
N HIS A 168 46.32 -9.70 5.90
CA HIS A 168 45.23 -9.83 4.91
C HIS A 168 44.80 -11.28 4.71
N LEU A 169 45.76 -12.22 4.61
CA LEU A 169 45.44 -13.65 4.49
C LEU A 169 44.69 -14.17 5.72
N ILE A 170 45.11 -13.75 6.92
CA ILE A 170 44.43 -14.11 8.17
C ILE A 170 43.04 -13.47 8.21
N THR A 171 42.91 -12.20 7.83
CA THR A 171 41.63 -11.49 7.78
C THR A 171 40.66 -12.16 6.81
N GLY A 172 41.12 -12.57 5.62
CA GLY A 172 40.30 -13.33 4.67
C GLY A 172 39.83 -14.68 5.23
N LYS A 173 40.71 -15.41 5.95
CA LYS A 173 40.32 -16.64 6.64
C LYS A 173 39.30 -16.40 7.76
N VAL A 174 39.44 -15.29 8.49
CA VAL A 174 38.49 -14.90 9.55
C VAL A 174 37.14 -14.52 8.93
N GLN A 175 37.12 -13.74 7.84
CA GLN A 175 35.90 -13.38 7.12
C GLN A 175 35.19 -14.61 6.56
N ASP A 176 35.92 -15.55 5.94
CA ASP A 176 35.36 -16.83 5.47
C ASP A 176 34.76 -17.65 6.62
N ALA A 177 35.43 -17.68 7.78
CA ALA A 177 34.89 -18.33 8.98
C ALA A 177 33.62 -17.65 9.52
N ILE A 178 33.55 -16.31 9.47
CA ILE A 178 32.37 -15.53 9.86
C ILE A 178 31.20 -15.84 8.91
N LEU A 179 31.43 -15.79 7.60
CA LEU A 179 30.42 -16.11 6.59
C LEU A 179 29.90 -17.54 6.75
N LYS A 180 30.78 -18.51 7.00
CA LYS A 180 30.39 -19.90 7.30
C LYS A 180 29.55 -20.00 8.56
N LYS A 181 29.89 -19.25 9.62
CA LYS A 181 29.10 -19.20 10.86
C LYS A 181 27.72 -18.59 10.62
N GLU A 182 27.62 -17.48 9.87
CA GLU A 182 26.36 -16.83 9.55
C GLU A 182 25.47 -17.71 8.69
N ALA A 183 26.02 -18.36 7.65
CA ALA A 183 25.32 -19.35 6.85
C ALA A 183 24.81 -20.51 7.72
N ALA A 184 25.62 -21.02 8.66
CA ALA A 184 25.20 -22.06 9.59
C ALA A 184 24.07 -21.60 10.53
N ILE A 185 24.09 -20.35 11.00
CA ILE A 185 23.00 -19.76 11.79
C ILE A 185 21.71 -19.68 10.96
N TYR A 186 21.81 -19.23 9.71
CA TYR A 186 20.66 -19.13 8.81
C TYR A 186 20.04 -20.52 8.55
N ILE A 187 20.87 -21.51 8.20
CA ILE A 187 20.44 -22.90 8.01
C ILE A 187 19.77 -23.44 9.28
N ARG A 188 20.37 -23.21 10.45
CA ARG A 188 19.79 -23.63 11.73
C ARG A 188 18.42 -23.00 11.98
N ASN A 189 18.26 -21.71 11.70
CA ASN A 189 16.99 -21.01 11.86
C ASN A 189 15.93 -21.56 10.90
N ALA A 190 16.29 -21.78 9.63
CA ALA A 190 15.40 -22.40 8.64
C ALA A 190 14.94 -23.81 9.09
N TYR A 191 15.85 -24.65 9.58
CA TYR A 191 15.46 -25.96 10.14
C TYR A 191 14.56 -25.82 11.37
N LYS A 192 14.79 -24.83 12.22
CA LYS A 192 13.96 -24.57 13.40
C LYS A 192 12.53 -24.19 12.99
N GLU A 193 12.39 -23.36 11.96
CA GLU A 193 11.10 -22.99 11.38
C GLU A 193 10.40 -24.18 10.73
N MET A 194 11.11 -24.98 9.92
CA MET A 194 10.58 -26.20 9.33
C MET A 194 10.06 -27.17 10.40
N ILE A 195 10.83 -27.40 11.47
CA ILE A 195 10.41 -28.23 12.59
C ILE A 195 9.17 -27.65 13.29
N ALA A 196 9.09 -26.32 13.44
CA ALA A 196 7.92 -25.68 14.05
C ALA A 196 6.66 -25.84 13.19
N ILE A 197 6.79 -25.74 11.86
CA ILE A 197 5.69 -26.01 10.91
C ILE A 197 5.27 -27.48 11.02
N MET A 198 6.21 -28.42 10.94
CA MET A 198 5.91 -29.85 11.05
C MET A 198 5.22 -30.21 12.37
N LYS A 199 5.60 -29.56 13.48
CA LYS A 199 4.91 -29.74 14.77
C LYS A 199 3.48 -29.23 14.75
N LYS A 200 3.22 -28.10 14.10
CA LYS A 200 1.86 -27.56 13.94
C LYS A 200 1.02 -28.47 13.05
N ASP A 201 1.59 -28.96 11.96
CA ASP A 201 0.91 -29.88 11.04
C ASP A 201 0.59 -31.21 11.73
N ALA A 202 1.50 -31.74 12.55
CA ALA A 202 1.23 -32.94 13.35
C ALA A 202 0.03 -32.76 14.28
N LEU A 203 -0.06 -31.64 15.00
CA LEU A 203 -1.21 -31.33 15.86
C LEU A 203 -2.52 -31.20 15.07
N TYR A 204 -2.45 -30.61 13.87
CA TYR A 204 -3.60 -30.49 12.97
C TYR A 204 -4.08 -31.85 12.46
N PHE A 205 -3.17 -32.71 12.02
CA PHE A 205 -3.50 -34.06 11.58
C PHE A 205 -4.06 -34.92 12.71
N ASP A 206 -3.52 -34.81 13.93
CA ASP A 206 -4.08 -35.51 15.10
C ASP A 206 -5.53 -35.10 15.36
N ALA A 207 -5.84 -33.79 15.29
CA ALA A 207 -7.20 -33.29 15.45
C ALA A 207 -8.14 -33.84 14.36
N ILE A 208 -7.68 -33.88 13.10
CA ILE A 208 -8.45 -34.48 11.99
C ILE A 208 -8.69 -35.98 12.24
N LEU A 209 -7.65 -36.73 12.62
CA LEU A 209 -7.76 -38.17 12.87
C LEU A 209 -8.75 -38.48 14.00
N ILE A 210 -8.72 -37.69 15.08
CA ILE A 210 -9.69 -37.81 16.17
C ILE A 210 -11.11 -37.49 15.68
N SER A 211 -11.28 -36.44 14.86
CA SER A 211 -12.58 -36.08 14.29
C SER A 211 -13.13 -37.20 13.39
N ILE A 212 -12.31 -37.75 12.49
CA ILE A 212 -12.70 -38.86 11.61
C ILE A 212 -13.06 -40.10 12.42
N LYS A 213 -12.30 -40.40 13.47
CA LYS A 213 -12.61 -41.53 14.37
C LYS A 213 -13.96 -41.34 15.06
N ASN A 214 -14.24 -40.15 15.58
CA ASN A 214 -15.51 -39.84 16.25
C ASN A 214 -16.69 -39.85 15.27
N ASP A 215 -16.49 -39.35 14.06
CA ASP A 215 -17.48 -39.39 12.99
C ASP A 215 -17.77 -40.83 12.59
N GLY A 216 -16.75 -41.67 12.38
CA GLY A 216 -16.92 -43.11 12.10
C GLY A 216 -17.70 -43.84 13.19
N LEU A 217 -17.47 -43.53 14.47
CA LEU A 217 -18.28 -44.07 15.57
C LEU A 217 -19.74 -43.59 15.53
N SER A 218 -19.96 -42.32 15.18
CA SER A 218 -21.29 -41.72 15.08
C SER A 218 -22.08 -42.28 13.90
N GLN A 219 -21.45 -42.41 12.74
CA GLN A 219 -22.00 -43.05 11.55
C GLN A 219 -22.31 -44.53 11.84
N GLY A 220 -21.43 -45.25 12.54
CA GLY A 220 -21.68 -46.62 12.97
C GLY A 220 -22.93 -46.76 13.84
N LYS A 221 -23.13 -45.86 14.81
CA LYS A 221 -24.35 -45.81 15.63
C LYS A 221 -25.59 -45.50 14.78
N CYS A 222 -25.47 -44.56 13.85
CA CYS A 222 -26.56 -44.20 12.94
C CYS A 222 -26.98 -45.41 12.08
N MET A 223 -26.01 -46.13 11.52
CA MET A 223 -26.27 -47.33 10.71
C MET A 223 -26.95 -48.44 11.53
N ILE A 224 -26.50 -48.69 12.77
CA ILE A 224 -27.15 -49.66 13.67
C ILE A 224 -28.61 -49.26 13.95
N ASN A 225 -28.85 -47.99 14.25
CA ASN A 225 -30.20 -47.49 14.51
C ASN A 225 -31.10 -47.54 13.27
N ALA A 226 -30.56 -47.20 12.09
CA ALA A 226 -31.26 -47.30 10.82
C ALA A 226 -31.63 -48.75 10.50
N THR A 227 -30.71 -49.70 10.73
CA THR A 227 -30.99 -51.14 10.59
C THR A 227 -32.06 -51.60 11.56
N LYS A 228 -32.00 -51.18 12.85
CA LYS A 228 -33.03 -51.53 13.84
C LYS A 228 -34.41 -50.98 13.46
N MET A 229 -34.47 -49.73 13.00
CA MET A 229 -35.72 -49.14 12.51
C MET A 229 -36.23 -49.81 11.23
N GLY A 230 -35.32 -50.18 10.32
CA GLY A 230 -35.64 -50.97 9.13
C GLY A 230 -36.24 -52.32 9.49
N GLN A 231 -35.64 -53.04 10.45
CA GLN A 231 -36.15 -54.30 10.97
C GLN A 231 -37.55 -54.14 11.57
N LEU A 232 -37.76 -53.18 12.46
CA LEU A 232 -39.08 -52.88 13.03
C LEU A 232 -40.11 -52.52 11.94
N GLY A 233 -39.70 -51.74 10.94
CA GLY A 233 -40.55 -51.39 9.81
C GLY A 233 -40.94 -52.61 8.98
N THR A 234 -40.01 -53.55 8.74
CA THR A 234 -40.30 -54.80 8.03
C THR A 234 -41.21 -55.74 8.83
N GLU A 235 -41.01 -55.83 10.15
CA GLU A 235 -41.89 -56.60 11.04
C GLU A 235 -43.31 -56.04 11.00
N TYR A 236 -43.45 -54.72 11.16
CA TYR A 236 -44.75 -54.05 11.09
C TYR A 236 -45.44 -54.24 9.73
N LEU A 237 -44.68 -54.20 8.63
CA LEU A 237 -45.21 -54.44 7.29
C LEU A 237 -45.71 -55.89 7.16
N ASP A 238 -44.98 -56.87 7.69
CA ASP A 238 -45.40 -58.27 7.66
C ASP A 238 -46.67 -58.49 8.49
N ASP A 239 -46.74 -57.93 9.70
CA ASP A 239 -47.93 -57.95 10.56
C ASP A 239 -49.15 -57.38 9.83
N ARG A 240 -49.02 -56.20 9.20
CA ARG A 240 -50.09 -55.59 8.39
C ARG A 240 -50.49 -56.50 7.24
N ARG A 241 -49.52 -57.11 6.54
CA ARG A 241 -49.79 -58.01 5.41
C ARG A 241 -50.58 -59.24 5.86
N GLN A 242 -50.25 -59.81 7.01
CA GLN A 242 -50.98 -60.93 7.60
C GLN A 242 -52.42 -60.51 7.99
N GLU A 243 -52.59 -59.34 8.62
CA GLU A 243 -53.92 -58.81 8.96
C GLU A 243 -54.78 -58.58 7.70
N PHE A 244 -54.21 -58.00 6.64
CA PHE A 244 -54.90 -57.82 5.37
C PHE A 244 -55.31 -59.15 4.74
N GLN A 245 -54.46 -60.18 4.77
CA GLN A 245 -54.81 -61.51 4.28
C GLN A 245 -55.94 -62.15 5.10
N PHE A 246 -55.94 -61.96 6.42
CA PHE A 246 -57.00 -62.43 7.29
C PHE A 246 -58.33 -61.72 7.01
N LEU A 247 -58.30 -60.39 6.87
CA LEU A 247 -59.46 -59.58 6.55
C LEU A 247 -60.02 -59.93 5.16
N ASP A 248 -59.16 -60.10 4.15
CA ASP A 248 -59.56 -60.54 2.81
C ASP A 248 -60.29 -61.90 2.86
N LYS A 249 -59.81 -62.85 3.67
CA LYS A 249 -60.51 -64.13 3.90
C LYS A 249 -61.87 -63.95 4.56
N ILE A 250 -62.03 -63.01 5.49
CA ILE A 250 -63.32 -62.70 6.13
C ILE A 250 -64.27 -62.06 5.11
N VAL A 251 -63.81 -61.02 4.40
CA VAL A 251 -64.61 -60.30 3.40
C VAL A 251 -65.05 -61.24 2.29
N LYS A 252 -64.17 -62.12 1.79
CA LYS A 252 -64.56 -63.13 0.79
C LYS A 252 -65.66 -64.06 1.30
N ARG A 253 -65.58 -64.52 2.57
CA ARG A 253 -66.63 -65.34 3.19
C ARG A 253 -67.94 -64.56 3.32
N ASP A 254 -67.88 -63.32 3.77
CA ASP A 254 -69.06 -62.43 3.90
C ASP A 254 -69.69 -62.15 2.53
N MET A 255 -68.88 -61.85 1.49
CA MET A 255 -69.37 -61.66 0.13
C MET A 255 -70.04 -62.92 -0.44
N ILE A 256 -69.51 -64.11 -0.16
CA ILE A 256 -70.16 -65.38 -0.54
C ILE A 256 -71.50 -65.53 0.20
N SER A 257 -71.56 -65.20 1.50
CA SER A 257 -72.81 -65.22 2.27
C SER A 257 -73.83 -64.24 1.69
N ARG A 258 -73.45 -62.97 1.51
CA ARG A 258 -74.31 -61.94 0.91
C ARG A 258 -74.75 -62.31 -0.49
N LYS A 259 -73.90 -62.96 -1.29
CA LYS A 259 -74.29 -63.45 -2.63
C LYS A 259 -75.36 -64.53 -2.52
N LYS A 260 -75.28 -65.43 -1.54
CA LYS A 260 -76.33 -66.42 -1.26
C LYS A 260 -77.61 -65.75 -0.77
N ASP A 261 -77.51 -64.80 0.16
CA ASP A 261 -78.65 -64.05 0.68
C ASP A 261 -79.33 -63.23 -0.43
N LEU A 262 -78.55 -62.57 -1.29
CA LEU A 262 -79.04 -61.86 -2.47
C LEU A 262 -79.68 -62.81 -3.47
N ALA A 263 -79.13 -64.00 -3.71
CA ALA A 263 -79.77 -65.00 -4.56
C ALA A 263 -81.12 -65.45 -3.98
N GLN A 264 -81.20 -65.62 -2.65
CA GLN A 264 -82.46 -65.92 -1.97
C GLN A 264 -83.46 -64.76 -2.06
N VAL A 265 -83.02 -63.52 -1.87
CA VAL A 265 -83.86 -62.32 -2.03
C VAL A 265 -84.27 -62.16 -3.48
N GLN A 266 -83.40 -62.39 -4.46
CA GLN A 266 -83.72 -62.38 -5.87
C GLN A 266 -84.75 -63.44 -6.20
N GLN A 267 -84.62 -64.66 -5.67
CA GLN A 267 -85.63 -65.70 -5.81
C GLN A 267 -86.96 -65.29 -5.17
N ASN A 268 -86.94 -64.65 -3.99
CA ASN A 268 -88.14 -64.10 -3.35
C ASN A 268 -88.75 -62.95 -4.17
N VAL A 269 -87.93 -62.09 -4.77
CA VAL A 269 -88.35 -60.98 -5.64
C VAL A 269 -88.82 -61.50 -6.99
N GLU A 270 -88.26 -62.58 -7.54
CA GLU A 270 -88.77 -63.25 -8.74
C GLU A 270 -90.10 -63.92 -8.42
N ASN A 271 -90.23 -64.64 -7.30
CA ASN A 271 -91.51 -65.17 -6.85
C ASN A 271 -92.53 -64.03 -6.64
N PHE A 272 -92.13 -62.90 -6.06
CA PHE A 272 -92.99 -61.73 -5.89
C PHE A 272 -93.27 -61.02 -7.23
N SER A 273 -92.30 -60.95 -8.13
CA SER A 273 -92.38 -60.31 -9.44
C SER A 273 -93.15 -61.16 -10.42
N ASP A 274 -93.16 -62.48 -10.32
CA ASP A 274 -94.03 -63.34 -11.12
C ASP A 274 -95.47 -63.21 -10.63
N ASN A 275 -95.67 -63.01 -9.31
CA ASN A 275 -96.94 -62.55 -8.76
C ASN A 275 -97.32 -61.13 -9.26
N LEU A 276 -96.34 -60.24 -9.51
CA LEU A 276 -96.56 -58.84 -9.94
C LEU A 276 -96.56 -58.63 -11.47
N LYS A 277 -95.97 -59.54 -12.26
CA LYS A 277 -95.95 -59.55 -13.74
C LYS A 277 -97.34 -59.80 -14.32
N ASN A 278 -98.26 -60.29 -13.50
CA ASN A 278 -99.69 -60.29 -13.81
C ASN A 278 -100.35 -58.90 -13.72
N LEU A 279 -99.61 -57.83 -13.36
CA LEU A 279 -100.21 -56.55 -12.99
C LEU A 279 -99.71 -55.27 -13.66
N LEU A 280 -98.64 -55.20 -14.49
CA LEU A 280 -98.36 -53.93 -15.23
C LEU A 280 -97.35 -54.04 -16.40
N ARG A 281 -97.63 -53.31 -17.49
CA ARG A 281 -96.90 -53.18 -18.77
C ARG A 281 -95.91 -51.99 -18.75
N ARG A 282 -94.73 -52.14 -19.38
CA ARG A 282 -93.67 -51.12 -19.48
C ARG A 282 -93.48 -50.63 -20.92
N ASP A 283 -93.26 -49.33 -21.08
CA ASP A 283 -92.77 -48.70 -22.32
C ASP A 283 -91.67 -47.67 -22.03
N SER A 284 -90.78 -47.51 -23.03
CA SER A 284 -90.07 -46.29 -23.52
C SER A 284 -88.56 -46.07 -23.26
N ASP A 285 -87.85 -45.98 -24.40
CA ASP A 285 -86.52 -45.42 -24.71
C ASP A 285 -86.65 -43.95 -25.19
N ILE A 286 -85.63 -43.06 -25.02
CA ILE A 286 -85.40 -41.84 -25.87
C ILE A 286 -83.90 -41.43 -25.93
N ASN A 287 -83.41 -41.07 -27.14
CA ASN A 287 -82.10 -40.46 -27.49
C ASN A 287 -82.28 -39.03 -28.09
N MET A 288 -81.31 -38.09 -27.95
CA MET A 288 -81.36 -36.70 -28.48
C MET A 288 -80.05 -36.26 -29.20
N GLY A 289 -80.13 -35.42 -30.26
CA GLY A 289 -79.03 -34.92 -31.13
C GLY A 289 -78.73 -33.40 -31.09
N ARG A 290 -77.69 -32.91 -31.82
CA ARG A 290 -76.97 -31.60 -31.70
C ARG A 290 -76.93 -30.73 -33.00
N VAL A 291 -76.82 -29.39 -32.89
CA VAL A 291 -76.90 -28.36 -33.99
C VAL A 291 -75.70 -27.36 -33.99
N THR A 292 -75.33 -26.74 -35.14
CA THR A 292 -74.25 -25.74 -35.39
C THR A 292 -74.74 -24.41 -36.04
N ILE A 293 -74.01 -23.26 -35.89
CA ILE A 293 -74.42 -21.86 -36.24
C ILE A 293 -73.29 -21.08 -37.02
N GLN A 294 -73.61 -20.04 -37.83
CA GLN A 294 -72.73 -19.20 -38.72
C GLN A 294 -72.43 -17.74 -38.23
N GLU A 295 -71.43 -17.05 -38.86
CA GLU A 295 -70.75 -15.78 -38.46
C GLU A 295 -71.26 -14.44 -39.09
N SER A 296 -70.88 -13.27 -38.53
CA SER A 296 -71.51 -11.92 -38.68
C SER A 296 -70.58 -10.75 -39.14
N GLU A 297 -71.15 -9.64 -39.64
CA GLU A 297 -70.53 -8.48 -40.36
C GLU A 297 -69.54 -7.58 -39.56
N SER A 298 -69.39 -7.79 -38.26
CA SER A 298 -68.50 -6.97 -37.39
C SER A 298 -67.00 -7.08 -37.73
N TYR A 299 -66.61 -8.10 -38.49
CA TYR A 299 -65.21 -8.39 -38.83
C TYR A 299 -64.61 -7.43 -39.89
N ALA A 300 -65.45 -6.76 -40.68
CA ALA A 300 -64.99 -5.93 -41.81
C ALA A 300 -64.39 -4.58 -41.37
N GLU A 301 -64.89 -3.98 -40.29
CA GLU A 301 -64.36 -2.71 -39.75
C GLU A 301 -63.00 -2.92 -39.08
N LEU A 302 -62.87 -4.02 -38.32
CA LEU A 302 -61.61 -4.42 -37.67
C LEU A 302 -60.46 -4.58 -38.68
N ASN A 303 -60.76 -5.14 -39.86
CA ASN A 303 -59.73 -5.31 -40.91
C ASN A 303 -59.23 -3.97 -41.49
N ARG A 304 -60.07 -2.93 -41.58
CA ARG A 304 -59.61 -1.60 -42.05
C ARG A 304 -58.68 -0.92 -41.04
N ASP A 305 -58.98 -1.07 -39.76
CA ASP A 305 -58.15 -0.52 -38.68
C ASP A 305 -56.79 -1.21 -38.62
N ILE A 306 -56.75 -2.53 -38.84
CA ILE A 306 -55.50 -3.30 -38.94
C ILE A 306 -54.63 -2.78 -40.08
N GLU A 307 -55.19 -2.57 -41.28
CA GLU A 307 -54.43 -2.04 -42.42
C GLU A 307 -53.87 -0.63 -42.17
N ALA A 308 -54.62 0.23 -41.48
CA ALA A 308 -54.15 1.58 -41.14
C ALA A 308 -52.95 1.52 -40.18
N ILE A 309 -53.01 0.66 -39.17
CA ILE A 309 -51.92 0.44 -38.21
C ILE A 309 -50.67 -0.10 -38.92
N GLU A 310 -50.81 -1.09 -39.80
CA GLU A 310 -49.68 -1.67 -40.55
C GLU A 310 -48.96 -0.64 -41.42
N ARG A 311 -49.70 0.29 -42.05
CA ARG A 311 -49.10 1.40 -42.83
C ARG A 311 -48.27 2.33 -41.95
N THR A 312 -48.78 2.71 -40.77
CA THR A 312 -48.05 3.58 -39.84
C THR A 312 -46.78 2.92 -39.30
N LEU A 313 -46.85 1.64 -38.95
CA LEU A 313 -45.69 0.87 -38.47
C LEU A 313 -44.62 0.69 -39.56
N SER A 314 -45.04 0.53 -40.82
CA SER A 314 -44.13 0.45 -41.97
C SER A 314 -43.41 1.77 -42.24
N MET A 315 -44.11 2.91 -42.13
CA MET A 315 -43.47 4.23 -42.23
C MET A 315 -42.45 4.47 -41.11
N LEU A 316 -42.81 4.09 -39.87
CA LEU A 316 -41.95 4.26 -38.70
C LEU A 316 -40.69 3.38 -38.77
N LYS A 317 -40.82 2.14 -39.26
CA LYS A 317 -39.71 1.23 -39.57
C LYS A 317 -38.70 1.88 -40.52
N ASN A 318 -39.19 2.47 -41.62
CA ASN A 318 -38.33 3.08 -42.62
C ASN A 318 -37.64 4.36 -42.12
N SER A 319 -38.33 5.15 -41.28
CA SER A 319 -37.78 6.39 -40.70
C SER A 319 -36.63 6.14 -39.71
N ILE A 320 -36.70 5.06 -38.93
CA ILE A 320 -35.71 4.73 -37.89
C ILE A 320 -34.67 3.72 -38.41
N PHE A 321 -34.75 3.34 -39.69
CA PHE A 321 -33.85 2.38 -40.34
C PHE A 321 -33.79 1.02 -39.62
N THR A 322 -34.93 0.51 -39.12
CA THR A 322 -34.98 -0.80 -38.45
C THR A 322 -35.39 -1.93 -39.41
N GLN A 323 -34.84 -3.13 -39.20
CA GLN A 323 -35.07 -4.26 -40.11
C GLN A 323 -36.45 -4.92 -39.92
N THR A 324 -37.01 -4.84 -38.71
CA THR A 324 -38.33 -5.37 -38.34
C THR A 324 -39.17 -4.33 -37.59
N ILE A 325 -40.50 -4.47 -37.62
CA ILE A 325 -41.41 -3.58 -36.86
C ILE A 325 -41.21 -3.77 -35.35
N GLU A 326 -40.95 -4.99 -34.90
CA GLU A 326 -40.69 -5.33 -33.49
C GLU A 326 -39.43 -4.66 -32.92
N SER A 327 -38.45 -4.33 -33.78
CA SER A 327 -37.21 -3.68 -33.36
C SER A 327 -37.28 -2.15 -33.25
N ILE A 328 -38.41 -1.53 -33.64
CA ILE A 328 -38.62 -0.09 -33.54
C ILE A 328 -38.51 0.38 -32.09
N TYR A 329 -39.28 -0.23 -31.19
CA TYR A 329 -39.33 0.20 -29.79
C TYR A 329 -38.01 0.01 -29.02
N PRO A 330 -37.32 -1.15 -29.12
CA PRO A 330 -35.98 -1.31 -28.57
C PRO A 330 -34.98 -0.28 -29.11
N CYS A 331 -35.03 0.03 -30.41
CA CYS A 331 -34.12 1.01 -31.03
C CYS A 331 -34.32 2.42 -30.47
N ILE A 332 -35.56 2.91 -30.42
CA ILE A 332 -35.89 4.24 -29.85
C ILE A 332 -35.46 4.32 -28.38
N LYS A 333 -35.72 3.26 -27.60
CA LYS A 333 -35.37 3.20 -26.18
C LYS A 333 -33.85 3.28 -25.98
N GLU A 334 -33.07 2.62 -26.83
CA GLU A 334 -31.61 2.66 -26.75
C GLU A 334 -31.04 4.00 -27.23
N GLN A 335 -31.64 4.61 -28.27
CA GLN A 335 -31.29 5.97 -28.69
C GLN A 335 -31.51 7.01 -27.58
N LEU A 336 -32.63 6.91 -26.84
CA LEU A 336 -32.88 7.76 -25.67
C LEU A 336 -31.82 7.56 -24.58
N ARG A 337 -31.48 6.31 -24.26
CA ARG A 337 -30.42 5.98 -23.29
C ARG A 337 -29.06 6.53 -23.69
N GLN A 338 -28.70 6.41 -24.97
CA GLN A 338 -27.44 6.94 -25.50
C GLN A 338 -27.42 8.47 -25.43
N ARG A 339 -28.52 9.13 -25.78
CA ARG A 339 -28.68 10.58 -25.66
C ARG A 339 -28.48 11.05 -24.22
N ASP A 340 -29.14 10.41 -23.26
CA ASP A 340 -29.06 10.78 -21.84
C ASP A 340 -27.64 10.54 -21.29
N ARG A 341 -26.98 9.45 -21.71
CA ARG A 341 -25.58 9.17 -21.38
C ARG A 341 -24.65 10.24 -21.94
N LEU A 342 -24.82 10.62 -23.21
CA LEU A 342 -24.01 11.68 -23.84
C LEU A 342 -24.23 13.04 -23.17
N ALA A 343 -25.48 13.39 -22.85
CA ALA A 343 -25.79 14.61 -22.12
C ALA A 343 -25.09 14.66 -20.75
N SER A 344 -25.11 13.54 -19.99
CA SER A 344 -24.39 13.45 -18.71
C SER A 344 -22.87 13.58 -18.86
N LEU A 345 -22.31 13.08 -19.97
CA LEU A 345 -20.88 13.17 -20.26
C LEU A 345 -20.49 14.61 -20.59
N VAL A 346 -21.30 15.31 -21.39
CA VAL A 346 -21.10 16.73 -21.70
C VAL A 346 -21.11 17.56 -20.42
N GLU A 347 -22.12 17.39 -19.56
CA GLU A 347 -22.21 18.12 -18.28
C GLU A 347 -20.99 17.85 -17.38
N LYS A 348 -20.50 16.61 -17.34
CA LYS A 348 -19.28 16.25 -16.59
C LYS A 348 -18.03 16.91 -17.18
N CYS A 349 -17.90 16.95 -18.50
CA CYS A 349 -16.79 17.61 -19.18
C CYS A 349 -16.79 19.12 -18.94
N GLU A 350 -17.96 19.76 -18.95
CA GLU A 350 -18.11 21.19 -18.63
C GLU A 350 -17.70 21.49 -17.19
N LYS A 351 -18.19 20.71 -16.21
CA LYS A 351 -17.78 20.85 -14.81
C LYS A 351 -16.27 20.68 -14.62
N ASN A 352 -15.67 19.68 -15.27
CA ASN A 352 -14.23 19.46 -15.20
C ASN A 352 -13.43 20.63 -15.79
N ARG A 353 -13.89 21.22 -16.91
CA ARG A 353 -13.27 22.40 -17.52
C ARG A 353 -13.32 23.58 -16.55
N ASP A 354 -14.47 23.84 -15.94
CA ASP A 354 -14.65 24.97 -15.03
C ASP A 354 -13.82 24.80 -13.74
N ASP A 355 -13.68 23.57 -13.24
CA ASP A 355 -12.83 23.27 -12.08
C ASP A 355 -11.34 23.42 -12.40
N LEU A 356 -10.90 23.08 -13.61
CA LEU A 356 -9.54 23.34 -14.07
C LEU A 356 -9.28 24.85 -14.16
N LEU A 357 -10.21 25.61 -14.72
CA LEU A 357 -10.10 27.07 -14.85
C LEU A 357 -10.01 27.75 -13.47
N LYS A 358 -10.80 27.29 -12.49
CA LYS A 358 -10.69 27.78 -11.10
C LYS A 358 -9.34 27.46 -10.45
N LYS A 359 -8.79 26.27 -10.70
CA LYS A 359 -7.48 25.86 -10.16
C LYS A 359 -6.35 26.69 -10.77
N ASP A 360 -6.43 26.97 -12.07
CA ASP A 360 -5.46 27.79 -12.78
C ASP A 360 -5.45 29.23 -12.23
N ASN A 361 -6.63 29.84 -12.13
CA ASN A 361 -6.78 31.17 -11.53
C ASN A 361 -6.26 31.22 -10.08
N HIS A 362 -6.50 30.17 -9.28
CA HIS A 362 -5.98 30.11 -7.91
C HIS A 362 -4.45 29.98 -7.86
N ALA A 363 -3.87 29.19 -8.77
CA ALA A 363 -2.41 29.04 -8.88
C ALA A 363 -1.75 30.37 -9.29
N GLU A 364 -2.37 31.12 -10.20
CA GLU A 364 -1.91 32.45 -10.61
C GLU A 364 -1.93 33.45 -9.44
N VAL A 365 -3.02 33.47 -8.67
CA VAL A 365 -3.12 34.29 -7.45
C VAL A 365 -2.07 33.88 -6.41
N MET A 366 -1.86 32.58 -6.18
CA MET A 366 -0.83 32.09 -5.26
C MET A 366 0.59 32.46 -5.72
N LYS A 367 0.87 32.37 -7.02
CA LYS A 367 2.15 32.78 -7.60
C LYS A 367 2.40 34.27 -7.33
N SER A 368 1.41 35.12 -7.63
CA SER A 368 1.49 36.55 -7.35
C SER A 368 1.69 36.84 -5.85
N GLN A 369 1.00 36.11 -4.97
CA GLN A 369 1.19 36.24 -3.53
C GLN A 369 2.59 35.81 -3.08
N LEU A 370 3.16 34.75 -3.65
CA LEU A 370 4.51 34.28 -3.30
C LEU A 370 5.59 35.22 -3.83
N GLU A 371 5.41 35.81 -5.01
CA GLU A 371 6.33 36.81 -5.57
C GLU A 371 6.32 38.11 -4.76
N ASN A 372 5.15 38.51 -4.24
CA ASN A 372 4.97 39.78 -3.52
C ASN A 372 5.03 39.67 -1.99
N SER A 373 5.13 38.45 -1.45
CA SER A 373 5.24 38.23 -0.01
C SER A 373 6.69 38.40 0.44
N MET A 374 7.00 39.56 1.04
CA MET A 374 8.25 39.79 1.76
C MET A 374 8.30 38.96 3.05
N ILE A 375 8.59 37.67 2.92
CA ILE A 375 8.94 36.82 4.07
C ILE A 375 10.46 36.88 4.24
N GLU A 376 10.92 37.22 5.45
CA GLU A 376 12.36 37.31 5.79
C GLU A 376 13.16 36.05 5.44
N THR A 377 12.50 34.88 5.44
CA THR A 377 13.09 33.59 5.06
C THR A 377 13.48 33.52 3.57
N THR A 378 12.79 34.26 2.69
CA THR A 378 13.12 34.35 1.26
C THR A 378 14.36 35.21 1.02
N SER A 379 14.54 36.27 1.81
CA SER A 379 15.77 37.09 1.79
C SER A 379 16.97 36.28 2.29
N GLN A 380 16.81 35.54 3.39
CA GLN A 380 17.85 34.62 3.89
C GLN A 380 18.20 33.51 2.88
N TYR A 381 17.20 32.98 2.16
CA TYR A 381 17.42 32.01 1.09
C TYR A 381 18.23 32.61 -0.07
N ASN A 382 17.89 33.82 -0.51
CA ASN A 382 18.62 34.51 -1.56
C ASN A 382 20.06 34.84 -1.15
N ASN A 383 20.29 35.23 0.11
CA ASN A 383 21.63 35.47 0.64
C ASN A 383 22.47 34.19 0.70
N LYS A 384 21.90 33.09 1.21
CA LYS A 384 22.56 31.77 1.20
C LYS A 384 22.86 31.28 -0.21
N LYS A 385 21.96 31.55 -1.17
CA LYS A 385 22.18 31.24 -2.58
C LYS A 385 23.38 32.00 -3.14
N GLN A 386 23.51 33.29 -2.81
CA GLN A 386 24.66 34.10 -3.22
C GLN A 386 25.97 33.62 -2.56
N GLU A 387 25.92 33.27 -1.28
CA GLU A 387 27.05 32.71 -0.54
C GLU A 387 27.55 31.40 -1.17
N PHE A 388 26.64 30.47 -1.50
CA PHE A 388 27.01 29.23 -2.17
C PHE A 388 27.58 29.46 -3.58
N LEU A 389 27.07 30.45 -4.32
CA LEU A 389 27.64 30.81 -5.61
C LEU A 389 29.05 31.39 -5.49
N SER A 390 29.35 32.10 -4.41
CA SER A 390 30.72 32.56 -4.11
C SER A 390 31.64 31.38 -3.82
N ASN A 391 31.22 30.46 -2.93
CA ASN A 391 32.03 29.30 -2.55
C ASN A 391 32.33 28.39 -3.75
N ILE A 392 31.39 28.24 -4.68
CA ILE A 392 31.62 27.47 -5.92
C ILE A 392 32.71 28.12 -6.77
N ARG A 393 32.70 29.46 -6.91
CA ARG A 393 33.74 30.18 -7.67
C ARG A 393 35.12 30.05 -7.01
N ASP A 394 35.17 30.07 -5.69
CA ASP A 394 36.43 29.93 -4.95
C ASP A 394 37.03 28.53 -5.13
N GLU A 395 36.20 27.49 -5.11
CA GLU A 395 36.64 26.11 -5.40
C GLU A 395 37.03 25.91 -6.87
N GLU A 396 36.33 26.54 -7.83
CA GLU A 396 36.73 26.54 -9.23
C GLU A 396 38.11 27.18 -9.44
N ASN A 397 38.42 28.25 -8.69
CA ASN A 397 39.74 28.89 -8.74
C ASN A 397 40.84 27.99 -8.16
N ARG A 398 40.59 27.35 -7.00
CA ARG A 398 41.52 26.36 -6.42
C ARG A 398 41.81 25.19 -7.36
N SER A 399 40.78 24.72 -8.07
CA SER A 399 40.93 23.66 -9.06
C SER A 399 41.84 24.09 -10.22
N LYS A 400 41.71 25.34 -10.70
CA LYS A 400 42.59 25.90 -11.74
C LYS A 400 44.04 26.02 -11.26
N GLU A 401 44.27 26.55 -10.07
CA GLU A 401 45.63 26.66 -9.48
C GLU A 401 46.30 25.28 -9.35
N THR A 402 45.55 24.27 -8.91
CA THR A 402 46.06 22.90 -8.80
C THR A 402 46.42 22.34 -10.17
N GLN A 403 45.61 22.62 -11.19
CA GLN A 403 45.88 22.17 -12.56
C GLN A 403 47.12 22.85 -13.16
N GLU A 404 47.37 24.12 -12.84
CA GLU A 404 48.61 24.83 -13.20
C GLU A 404 49.84 24.23 -12.52
N LEU A 405 49.75 23.85 -11.24
CA LEU A 405 50.85 23.16 -10.55
C LEU A 405 51.13 21.78 -11.16
N ILE A 406 50.09 21.04 -11.53
CA ILE A 406 50.21 19.73 -12.17
C ILE A 406 50.89 19.86 -13.54
N THR A 407 50.48 20.82 -14.36
CA THR A 407 51.09 21.08 -15.68
C THR A 407 52.56 21.50 -15.54
N ASN A 408 52.88 22.39 -14.61
CA ASN A 408 54.27 22.76 -14.30
C ASN A 408 55.13 21.55 -13.88
N ARG A 409 54.57 20.64 -13.06
CA ARG A 409 55.25 19.40 -12.66
C ARG A 409 55.48 18.47 -13.86
N TYR A 410 54.51 18.32 -14.75
CA TYR A 410 54.65 17.51 -15.96
C TYR A 410 55.69 18.10 -16.92
N ASP A 411 55.72 19.42 -17.09
CA ASP A 411 56.73 20.11 -17.90
C ASP A 411 58.14 19.91 -17.35
N LEU A 412 58.32 20.01 -16.03
CA LEU A 412 59.60 19.74 -15.39
C LEU A 412 60.03 18.28 -15.62
N LEU A 413 59.12 17.33 -15.45
CA LEU A 413 59.39 15.91 -15.65
C LEU A 413 59.72 15.61 -17.13
N ALA A 414 59.06 16.27 -18.07
CA ALA A 414 59.38 16.19 -19.49
C ALA A 414 60.79 16.72 -19.78
N ARG A 415 61.18 17.86 -19.20
CA ARG A 415 62.55 18.41 -19.34
C ARG A 415 63.62 17.45 -18.79
N VAL A 416 63.37 16.85 -17.62
CA VAL A 416 64.27 15.85 -17.02
C VAL A 416 64.36 14.61 -17.90
N ARG A 417 63.24 14.16 -18.48
CA ARG A 417 63.25 13.03 -19.41
C ARG A 417 64.03 13.34 -20.69
N LEU A 418 63.87 14.54 -21.25
CA LEU A 418 64.58 14.98 -22.44
C LEU A 418 66.10 15.05 -22.19
N SER A 419 66.54 15.56 -21.04
CA SER A 419 67.95 15.64 -20.68
C SER A 419 68.59 14.26 -20.44
N LEU A 420 67.88 13.34 -19.78
CA LEU A 420 68.33 11.95 -19.64
C LEU A 420 68.45 11.24 -20.99
N ARG A 421 67.52 11.50 -21.92
CA ARG A 421 67.59 10.98 -23.30
C ARG A 421 68.78 11.56 -24.06
N HIS A 422 69.05 12.86 -23.94
CA HIS A 422 70.25 13.47 -24.53
C HIS A 422 71.53 12.80 -24.02
N LEU A 423 71.62 12.54 -22.71
CA LEU A 423 72.75 11.79 -22.13
C LEU A 423 72.85 10.36 -22.67
N GLN A 424 71.71 9.67 -22.86
CA GLN A 424 71.67 8.33 -23.44
C GLN A 424 72.12 8.31 -24.90
N TYR A 425 71.73 9.32 -25.69
CA TYR A 425 72.18 9.50 -27.06
C TYR A 425 73.70 9.74 -27.14
N ILE A 426 74.23 10.65 -26.31
CA ILE A 426 75.68 10.89 -26.21
C ILE A 426 76.42 9.60 -25.80
N SER A 427 75.87 8.82 -24.88
CA SER A 427 76.43 7.53 -24.46
C SER A 427 76.49 6.50 -25.59
N ARG A 428 75.51 6.48 -26.50
CA ARG A 428 75.54 5.62 -27.70
C ARG A 428 76.66 6.03 -28.68
N LEU A 429 76.89 7.33 -28.86
CA LEU A 429 77.98 7.83 -29.72
C LEU A 429 79.37 7.43 -29.18
N LEU A 430 79.56 7.40 -27.86
CA LEU A 430 80.82 6.98 -27.23
C LEU A 430 81.16 5.50 -27.49
N ASN A 431 80.16 4.63 -27.62
CA ASN A 431 80.37 3.20 -27.89
C ASN A 431 80.78 2.91 -29.35
N ASN A 432 80.54 3.86 -30.27
CA ASN A 432 80.85 3.70 -31.70
C ASN A 432 82.29 4.06 -32.07
N TYR A 433 83.09 4.62 -31.14
CA TYR A 433 84.47 5.01 -31.45
C TYR A 433 85.39 3.82 -31.71
N LYS A 434 85.11 2.63 -31.13
CA LYS A 434 85.87 1.40 -31.43
C LYS A 434 85.46 0.70 -32.74
N LYS A 435 84.34 1.09 -33.37
CA LYS A 435 83.90 0.54 -34.67
C LYS A 435 84.18 1.46 -35.87
N SER A 436 84.58 2.71 -35.65
CA SER A 436 84.81 3.69 -36.73
C SER A 436 86.16 3.56 -37.47
N MET A 437 87.08 2.68 -37.03
CA MET A 437 88.34 2.43 -37.76
C MET A 437 88.33 1.18 -38.67
N THR A 438 87.21 0.45 -38.77
CA THR A 438 87.14 -0.79 -39.57
C THR A 438 86.18 -0.71 -40.76
N ILE A 439 85.54 0.44 -40.99
CA ILE A 439 84.66 0.65 -42.16
C ILE A 439 85.16 1.88 -42.93
N MET A 440 86.39 1.78 -43.45
CA MET A 440 86.84 2.65 -44.54
C MET A 440 87.11 1.89 -45.85
N PHE A 441 86.59 0.66 -46.00
CA PHE A 441 86.56 -0.05 -47.29
C PHE A 441 85.43 -1.09 -47.31
N LYS A 442 84.20 -0.67 -47.55
CA LYS A 442 83.23 -1.47 -48.33
C LYS A 442 82.07 -0.59 -48.78
N LYS A 443 82.06 -0.42 -50.11
CA LYS A 443 81.02 0.10 -51.01
C LYS A 443 79.75 0.67 -50.37
N ILE A 444 79.56 1.94 -50.69
CA ILE A 444 78.28 2.57 -51.00
C ILE A 444 77.50 1.64 -51.95
N GLU A 445 76.39 1.09 -51.46
CA GLU A 445 75.25 0.69 -52.28
C GLU A 445 74.01 1.18 -51.55
N GLU A 446 73.31 2.08 -52.23
CA GLU A 446 72.08 2.73 -51.80
C GLU A 446 70.96 1.70 -51.64
N THR A 447 70.50 1.50 -50.42
CA THR A 447 69.08 1.24 -50.17
C THR A 447 68.62 2.05 -48.96
N SER A 448 67.79 3.03 -49.28
CA SER A 448 67.03 3.88 -48.40
C SER A 448 66.03 3.04 -47.61
N GLU A 449 66.42 2.57 -46.44
CA GLU A 449 65.47 2.26 -45.37
C GLU A 449 65.77 3.20 -44.22
N VAL A 450 64.98 4.27 -44.15
CA VAL A 450 64.85 5.10 -42.96
C VAL A 450 64.43 4.17 -41.84
N SER A 451 65.39 3.75 -41.01
CA SER A 451 65.10 2.97 -39.81
C SER A 451 64.09 3.77 -38.99
N LYS A 452 62.92 3.19 -38.74
CA LYS A 452 61.94 3.75 -37.80
C LYS A 452 62.68 4.16 -36.52
N PRO A 453 62.41 5.35 -35.95
CA PRO A 453 62.90 5.68 -34.62
C PRO A 453 62.57 4.52 -33.68
N GLU A 454 63.55 4.01 -32.92
CA GLU A 454 63.29 3.02 -31.86
C GLU A 454 62.14 3.54 -30.98
N ASP A 455 61.14 2.69 -30.73
CA ASP A 455 59.99 3.02 -29.89
C ASP A 455 60.47 3.54 -28.53
N ASP A 456 60.00 4.73 -28.17
CA ASP A 456 60.43 5.47 -27.00
C ASP A 456 60.15 4.67 -25.70
N GLU A 457 61.19 4.15 -25.04
CA GLU A 457 61.05 3.57 -23.70
C GLU A 457 60.48 4.63 -22.73
N ILE A 458 59.35 4.29 -22.09
CA ILE A 458 58.42 5.26 -21.49
C ILE A 458 58.91 5.78 -20.12
N GLU A 459 59.82 5.09 -19.44
CA GLU A 459 60.19 5.37 -18.05
C GLU A 459 61.63 5.89 -17.88
N ALA A 460 61.74 7.16 -17.45
CA ALA A 460 63.02 7.83 -17.15
C ALA A 460 63.88 7.09 -16.09
N THR A 461 63.25 6.32 -15.21
CA THR A 461 63.92 5.52 -14.17
C THR A 461 64.71 4.33 -14.72
N LYS A 462 64.35 3.82 -15.91
CA LYS A 462 65.08 2.71 -16.57
C LYS A 462 66.32 3.18 -17.33
N ILE A 463 66.34 4.45 -17.75
CA ILE A 463 67.49 5.07 -18.45
C ILE A 463 68.68 5.26 -17.48
N ILE A 464 68.41 5.53 -16.21
CA ILE A 464 69.44 5.84 -15.20
C ILE A 464 70.41 4.65 -14.97
N PRO A 465 69.96 3.40 -14.69
CA PRO A 465 70.85 2.25 -14.56
C PRO A 465 71.70 1.97 -15.81
N GLU A 466 71.12 2.14 -17.00
CA GLU A 466 71.82 1.93 -18.28
C GLU A 466 72.94 2.96 -18.48
N LEU A 467 72.66 4.23 -18.17
CA LEU A 467 73.66 5.31 -18.19
C LEU A 467 74.77 5.08 -17.17
N ILE A 468 74.43 4.68 -15.94
CA ILE A 468 75.41 4.38 -14.89
C ILE A 468 76.34 3.26 -15.36
N ALA A 469 75.81 2.18 -15.93
CA ALA A 469 76.63 1.06 -16.41
C ALA A 469 77.58 1.48 -17.56
N LYS A 470 77.10 2.30 -18.50
CA LYS A 470 77.90 2.77 -19.65
C LYS A 470 78.94 3.82 -19.26
N PHE A 471 78.59 4.81 -18.44
CA PHE A 471 79.55 5.80 -17.95
C PHE A 471 80.56 5.19 -16.97
N SER A 472 80.17 4.18 -16.18
CA SER A 472 81.14 3.43 -15.35
C SER A 472 82.18 2.68 -16.19
N LYS A 473 81.77 2.12 -17.34
CA LYS A 473 82.69 1.52 -18.33
C LYS A 473 83.59 2.56 -19.00
N LEU A 474 83.06 3.75 -19.29
CA LEU A 474 83.86 4.87 -19.82
C LEU A 474 84.89 5.35 -18.79
N ALA A 475 84.49 5.51 -17.52
CA ALA A 475 85.37 5.94 -16.44
C ALA A 475 86.50 4.93 -16.17
N THR A 476 86.24 3.63 -16.35
CA THR A 476 87.26 2.57 -16.25
C THR A 476 88.16 2.52 -17.47
N GLY A 477 87.64 2.75 -18.69
CA GLY A 477 88.47 2.86 -19.90
C GLY A 477 89.32 4.14 -19.96
N ALA A 478 88.84 5.25 -19.37
CA ALA A 478 89.60 6.48 -19.25
C ALA A 478 90.80 6.36 -18.29
N LYS A 479 90.69 5.51 -17.25
CA LYS A 479 91.80 5.16 -16.36
C LYS A 479 92.96 4.47 -17.08
N GLU A 480 92.72 3.83 -18.23
CA GLU A 480 93.78 3.18 -19.03
C GLU A 480 94.47 4.16 -20.00
N ILE A 481 93.86 5.30 -20.32
CA ILE A 481 94.34 6.24 -21.35
C ILE A 481 94.97 7.51 -20.74
N LEU A 482 94.58 7.92 -19.53
CA LEU A 482 95.03 9.18 -18.92
C LEU A 482 96.09 8.94 -17.84
N SER A 483 97.24 9.58 -17.98
CA SER A 483 98.32 9.59 -16.97
C SER A 483 97.87 10.36 -15.73
N GLY A 484 98.24 9.88 -14.53
CA GLY A 484 97.68 10.28 -13.23
C GLY A 484 97.55 11.79 -12.92
N SER A 485 98.34 12.66 -13.54
CA SER A 485 98.24 14.12 -13.38
C SER A 485 96.97 14.73 -14.01
N THR A 486 96.60 14.28 -15.22
CA THR A 486 95.40 14.77 -15.94
C THR A 486 94.09 14.22 -15.36
N MET A 487 94.17 13.09 -14.67
CA MET A 487 93.04 12.46 -14.00
C MET A 487 92.63 13.25 -12.76
N GLU A 488 93.56 13.72 -11.93
CA GLU A 488 93.24 14.58 -10.78
C GLU A 488 92.64 15.93 -11.21
N GLU A 489 93.12 16.54 -12.30
CA GLU A 489 92.50 17.75 -12.84
C GLU A 489 91.09 17.49 -13.39
N GLY A 490 90.89 16.38 -14.09
CA GLY A 490 89.56 15.97 -14.56
C GLY A 490 88.58 15.68 -13.42
N TYR A 491 89.04 15.03 -12.34
CA TYR A 491 88.22 14.81 -11.13
C TYR A 491 87.93 16.10 -10.38
N ARG A 492 88.90 17.02 -10.24
CA ARG A 492 88.67 18.35 -9.65
C ARG A 492 87.73 19.19 -10.49
N MET A 493 87.83 19.12 -11.82
CA MET A 493 86.95 19.84 -12.73
C MET A 493 85.53 19.26 -12.69
N PHE A 494 85.39 17.93 -12.64
CA PHE A 494 84.11 17.26 -12.43
C PHE A 494 83.51 17.59 -11.06
N GLU A 495 84.30 17.57 -9.99
CA GLU A 495 83.86 18.02 -8.66
C GLU A 495 83.47 19.50 -8.65
N SER A 496 84.19 20.37 -9.35
CA SER A 496 83.83 21.79 -9.47
C SER A 496 82.53 21.99 -10.24
N MET A 497 82.32 21.24 -11.33
CA MET A 497 81.12 21.30 -12.16
C MET A 497 79.90 20.70 -11.44
N MET A 498 80.12 19.64 -10.66
CA MET A 498 79.09 19.07 -9.78
C MET A 498 78.76 20.04 -8.65
N ARG A 499 79.74 20.72 -8.04
CA ARG A 499 79.51 21.79 -7.04
C ARG A 499 78.76 22.99 -7.65
N GLU A 500 79.15 23.46 -8.83
CA GLU A 500 78.44 24.55 -9.54
C GLU A 500 76.99 24.18 -9.88
N ARG A 501 76.73 22.94 -10.31
CA ARG A 501 75.38 22.49 -10.68
C ARG A 501 74.52 22.06 -9.49
N SER A 502 75.11 21.60 -8.40
CA SER A 502 74.40 21.27 -7.16
C SER A 502 74.06 22.50 -6.30
N ASN A 503 74.66 23.66 -6.60
CA ASN A 503 74.34 24.94 -5.93
C ASN A 503 72.95 25.52 -6.25
N PHE A 504 72.10 24.85 -7.06
CA PHE A 504 70.74 25.32 -7.36
C PHE A 504 69.60 24.51 -6.74
N VAL A 505 69.88 23.68 -5.73
CA VAL A 505 68.83 23.08 -4.89
C VAL A 505 69.12 23.39 -3.43
N GLN A 506 68.96 24.66 -3.06
CA GLN A 506 68.50 24.99 -1.71
C GLN A 506 67.02 24.57 -1.65
N VAL A 507 66.77 23.29 -1.41
CA VAL A 507 65.53 22.92 -0.73
C VAL A 507 65.70 23.49 0.68
N ASP A 508 64.87 24.47 1.02
CA ASP A 508 64.70 24.93 2.39
C ASP A 508 64.22 23.74 3.25
N THR A 509 65.16 22.91 3.69
CA THR A 509 64.99 22.00 4.82
C THR A 509 65.10 22.82 6.11
N LYS A 510 64.16 23.75 6.26
CA LYS A 510 63.66 24.22 7.54
C LYS A 510 62.15 24.00 7.57
N ILE A 511 61.73 22.78 7.31
CA ILE A 511 60.47 22.28 7.86
C ILE A 511 60.84 21.72 9.22
N SER A 512 60.50 22.47 10.25
CA SER A 512 60.54 22.03 11.64
C SER A 512 59.85 20.67 11.76
N GLU A 513 60.63 19.62 12.05
CA GLU A 513 60.09 18.29 12.38
C GLU A 513 59.32 18.30 13.72
N GLU A 514 59.31 19.42 14.45
CA GLU A 514 58.49 19.59 15.66
C GLU A 514 57.07 20.08 15.38
N SER A 515 56.75 20.58 14.17
CA SER A 515 55.43 21.18 13.89
C SER A 515 54.43 20.28 13.14
N LEU A 516 54.82 19.06 12.75
CA LEU A 516 53.96 18.12 12.01
C LEU A 516 53.42 16.94 12.85
N ILE A 517 53.77 16.87 14.14
CA ILE A 517 53.28 15.85 15.08
C ILE A 517 52.69 16.52 16.35
N GLU A 518 51.93 17.60 16.20
CA GLU A 518 51.26 18.25 17.34
C GLU A 518 49.75 18.46 17.15
N THR A 519 49.13 17.65 16.30
CA THR A 519 47.67 17.45 16.31
C THR A 519 47.33 15.96 16.23
N VAL A 520 47.89 15.18 17.15
CA VAL A 520 47.29 13.88 17.50
C VAL A 520 46.29 14.18 18.61
N PHE A 521 45.02 13.96 18.32
CA PHE A 521 43.95 13.97 19.32
C PHE A 521 44.38 13.09 20.50
N ALA A 522 44.67 13.71 21.64
CA ALA A 522 44.94 13.01 22.89
C ALA A 522 43.63 12.39 23.39
N ASP A 523 43.40 11.12 23.06
CA ASP A 523 42.38 10.32 23.71
C ASP A 523 42.84 10.03 25.15
N ALA A 524 42.13 10.59 26.13
CA ALA A 524 42.47 10.52 27.55
C ALA A 524 42.48 9.09 28.14
N HIS A 525 42.08 8.08 27.36
CA HIS A 525 42.03 6.68 27.79
C HIS A 525 43.19 5.82 27.26
N VAL A 526 44.08 6.38 26.44
CA VAL A 526 45.23 5.64 25.89
C VAL A 526 46.52 6.12 26.55
N LEU A 527 47.15 5.24 27.33
CA LEU A 527 48.39 5.51 28.05
C LEU A 527 49.51 5.90 27.08
N THR A 528 50.14 7.04 27.33
CA THR A 528 51.26 7.55 26.53
C THR A 528 52.48 6.65 26.66
N ARG A 529 53.39 6.65 25.67
CA ARG A 529 54.62 5.84 25.69
C ARG A 529 55.46 6.04 26.94
N ASP A 530 55.45 7.26 27.49
CA ASP A 530 56.16 7.59 28.73
C ASP A 530 55.43 7.07 29.98
N ASP A 531 54.10 7.00 29.98
CA ASP A 531 53.32 6.38 31.06
C ASP A 531 53.51 4.85 31.07
N ILE A 532 53.58 4.23 29.90
CA ILE A 532 53.89 2.79 29.75
C ILE A 532 55.32 2.50 30.23
N LYS A 533 56.28 3.38 29.93
CA LYS A 533 57.66 3.26 30.44
C LYS A 533 57.72 3.44 31.97
N LYS A 534 56.92 4.35 32.52
CA LYS A 534 56.86 4.58 33.97
C LYS A 534 56.21 3.40 34.70
N GLN A 535 55.10 2.87 34.19
CA GLN A 535 54.45 1.67 34.74
C GLN A 535 55.31 0.41 34.60
N SER A 536 56.04 0.25 33.49
CA SER A 536 56.96 -0.87 33.33
C SER A 536 58.18 -0.75 34.25
N ALA A 537 58.69 0.46 34.50
CA ALA A 537 59.72 0.68 35.51
C ALA A 537 59.21 0.38 36.94
N GLU A 538 57.97 0.75 37.25
CA GLU A 538 57.31 0.47 38.54
C GLU A 538 57.08 -1.04 38.74
N LEU A 539 56.66 -1.76 37.70
CA LEU A 539 56.50 -3.22 37.72
C LEU A 539 57.84 -3.96 37.85
N VAL A 540 58.91 -3.43 37.26
CA VAL A 540 60.26 -4.01 37.40
C VAL A 540 60.81 -3.76 38.81
N ALA A 541 60.57 -2.58 39.37
CA ALA A 541 60.93 -2.27 40.77
C ALA A 541 60.14 -3.13 41.77
N ALA A 542 58.85 -3.38 41.51
CA ALA A 542 58.01 -4.24 42.35
C ALA A 542 58.43 -5.71 42.32
N ASN A 543 58.98 -6.20 41.20
CA ASN A 543 59.44 -7.58 41.03
C ASN A 543 60.88 -7.83 41.49
N GLN A 544 61.64 -6.80 41.88
CA GLN A 544 62.98 -6.97 42.46
C GLN A 544 62.95 -7.22 43.99
N ASN A 545 61.79 -7.07 44.63
CA ASN A 545 61.61 -7.27 46.07
C ASN A 545 60.73 -8.49 46.39
N VAL A 546 61.09 -9.69 45.95
CA VAL A 546 60.64 -10.93 46.62
C VAL A 546 61.74 -11.99 46.49
N ASP A 547 62.52 -12.10 47.56
CA ASP A 547 63.35 -13.26 47.85
C ASP A 547 62.51 -14.54 48.05
N ASP A 548 63.14 -15.66 47.71
CA ASP A 548 62.84 -17.04 48.09
C ASP A 548 61.56 -17.70 47.57
N PHE A 549 61.68 -18.54 46.53
CA PHE A 549 61.03 -19.87 46.53
C PHE A 549 61.80 -20.89 45.67
N LYS A 550 62.21 -22.00 46.32
CA LYS A 550 62.95 -23.15 45.77
C LYS A 550 62.16 -23.92 44.69
N PRO A 551 62.83 -24.60 43.73
CA PRO A 551 62.15 -25.37 42.69
C PRO A 551 61.77 -26.78 43.18
N VAL A 552 60.57 -27.26 42.82
CA VAL A 552 60.13 -28.64 43.02
C VAL A 552 60.05 -29.39 41.68
N ALA A 553 60.43 -30.66 41.78
CA ALA A 553 60.76 -31.66 40.77
C ALA A 553 59.77 -31.93 39.62
N SER A 554 60.38 -32.38 38.53
CA SER A 554 59.80 -32.96 37.32
C SER A 554 58.87 -34.16 37.56
N SER A 555 57.74 -34.21 36.83
CA SER A 555 56.98 -35.45 36.63
C SER A 555 56.80 -35.79 35.14
N LYS A 556 56.83 -37.09 34.86
CA LYS A 556 57.13 -37.73 33.56
C LYS A 556 55.96 -37.76 32.57
N LYS A 557 56.32 -37.73 31.28
CA LYS A 557 55.49 -37.97 30.08
C LYS A 557 54.77 -39.34 30.11
N LYS A 558 53.50 -39.37 29.69
CA LYS A 558 52.83 -40.59 29.17
C LYS A 558 52.46 -40.42 27.70
N LYS A 559 53.03 -41.28 26.85
CA LYS A 559 52.67 -41.49 25.45
C LYS A 559 51.43 -42.39 25.38
N PHE A 560 50.41 -42.02 24.62
CA PHE A 560 49.34 -42.94 24.21
C PHE A 560 49.64 -43.48 22.81
N ARG A 561 49.58 -44.82 22.69
CA ARG A 561 49.76 -45.59 21.46
C ARG A 561 48.41 -45.73 20.74
N PHE A 562 48.42 -45.54 19.43
CA PHE A 562 47.39 -45.99 18.50
C PHE A 562 47.27 -47.53 18.49
N LYS A 563 46.06 -48.03 18.34
CA LYS A 563 45.78 -49.38 17.81
C LYS A 563 44.81 -49.28 16.63
N LYS A 564 45.13 -50.10 15.62
CA LYS A 564 44.33 -50.41 14.43
C LYS A 564 43.01 -51.05 14.79
#